data_AF-A0A383B3Y2-F1
#
_entry.id   AF-A0A383B3Y2-F1
#
_cell.length_a   1.000
_cell.length_b   1.000
_cell.length_c   1.000
_cell.angle_alpha   90.00
_cell.angle_beta   90.00
_cell.angle_gamma   90.00
#
_symmetry.space_group_name_H-M   'P 1'
#
loop_
_entity.id
_entity.type
_entity.pdbx_description
1 polymer ?
#
loop_
_entity_poly.entity_id
_entity_poly.type
_entity_poly.pdbx_seq_one_letter_code
_entity_poly.pdbx_strand_id
1 'polypeptide(L)'
;MVFPEKLSNCWHPVAYSEEIGGESPFPAKLLGESIVVWREENGQPHAMRDLCIHRGTALSLGHLVDDCIVCPYHGWRYDSTGACVLIPQTTNENVPSKARVDSYHCQERYGLIWVAMANPIYPLPSVPELENDDWQVIHTGPYEWDCDASRQVENFTDFGHFPWVHPGLLGDVNRPEVPD
;
A
#
# COMPACT_ATOMS: atom_id res chain seq x y z
N MET A 1 5.27 -3.27 -17.41
CA MET A 1 6.59 -2.85 -16.89
C MET A 1 7.19 -4.02 -16.15
N VAL A 2 8.52 -4.12 -16.12
CA VAL A 2 9.23 -5.13 -15.32
C VAL A 2 9.91 -4.39 -14.20
N PHE A 3 9.53 -4.69 -12.95
CA PHE A 3 10.16 -4.11 -11.76
C PHE A 3 11.27 -5.04 -11.26
N PRO A 4 12.38 -4.51 -10.71
CA PRO A 4 13.37 -5.35 -10.05
C PRO A 4 12.77 -6.14 -8.88
N GLU A 5 13.05 -7.44 -8.82
CA GLU A 5 12.51 -8.36 -7.81
C GLU A 5 12.73 -7.85 -6.37
N LYS A 6 13.89 -7.25 -6.11
CA LYS A 6 14.23 -6.68 -4.79
C LYS A 6 13.22 -5.63 -4.31
N LEU A 7 12.54 -4.91 -5.20
CA LEU A 7 11.52 -3.95 -4.79
C LEU A 7 10.33 -4.65 -4.12
N SER A 8 9.97 -5.86 -4.54
CA SER A 8 8.91 -6.64 -3.90
C SER A 8 9.25 -7.03 -2.46
N ASN A 9 10.54 -7.09 -2.11
CA ASN A 9 11.03 -7.34 -0.74
C ASN A 9 11.22 -6.06 0.09
N CYS A 10 10.82 -4.89 -0.42
CA CYS A 10 10.83 -3.64 0.31
C CYS A 10 9.41 -3.28 0.77
N TRP A 11 9.33 -2.55 1.88
CA TRP A 11 8.08 -1.92 2.31
C TRP A 11 7.81 -0.67 1.49
N HIS A 12 6.58 -0.54 0.97
CA HIS A 12 6.12 0.65 0.26
C HIS A 12 4.87 1.20 0.94
N PRO A 13 4.76 2.53 1.14
CA PRO A 13 3.52 3.11 1.60
C PRO A 13 2.50 3.05 0.46
N VAL A 14 1.27 2.61 0.74
CA VAL A 14 0.22 2.45 -0.28
C VAL A 14 -1.04 3.26 0.01
N ALA A 15 -1.22 3.71 1.25
CA ALA A 15 -2.34 4.55 1.69
C ALA A 15 -1.98 5.24 3.01
N TYR A 16 -2.68 6.31 3.35
CA TYR A 16 -2.78 6.75 4.74
C TYR A 16 -3.65 5.78 5.53
N SER A 17 -3.32 5.63 6.80
CA SER A 17 -4.04 4.76 7.74
C SER A 17 -5.53 5.10 7.82
N GLU A 18 -5.86 6.39 7.85
CA GLU A 18 -7.23 6.91 7.98
C GLU A 18 -8.12 6.65 6.76
N GLU A 19 -7.51 6.35 5.61
CA GLU A 19 -8.26 5.94 4.41
C GLU A 19 -8.82 4.52 4.54
N ILE A 20 -8.30 3.74 5.50
CA ILE A 20 -8.72 2.36 5.78
C ILE A 20 -9.52 2.31 7.08
N GLY A 21 -10.84 2.17 7.00
CA GLY A 21 -11.66 2.12 8.22
C GLY A 21 -13.17 1.99 8.04
N GLY A 22 -13.65 1.50 6.89
CA GLY A 22 -15.08 1.30 6.64
C GLY A 22 -15.41 -0.14 6.26
N GLU A 23 -16.68 -0.38 5.89
CA GLU A 23 -17.13 -1.69 5.37
C GLU A 23 -16.61 -1.99 3.97
N SER A 24 -15.99 -1.01 3.30
CA SER A 24 -15.47 -1.13 1.94
C SER A 24 -13.96 -1.37 1.95
N PRO A 25 -13.46 -2.38 1.21
CA PRO A 25 -12.03 -2.56 1.01
C PRO A 25 -11.45 -1.44 0.13
N PHE A 26 -10.21 -1.06 0.39
CA PHE A 26 -9.53 0.04 -0.27
C PHE A 26 -8.68 -0.45 -1.45
N PRO A 27 -8.88 0.05 -2.69
CA PRO A 27 -8.04 -0.28 -3.83
C PRO A 27 -6.72 0.51 -3.83
N ALA A 28 -5.61 -0.15 -4.14
CA ALA A 28 -4.33 0.50 -4.40
C ALA A 28 -3.59 -0.19 -5.55
N LYS A 29 -2.46 0.41 -5.97
CA LYS A 29 -1.58 -0.18 -6.98
C LYS A 29 -0.13 -0.12 -6.51
N LEU A 30 0.56 -1.26 -6.57
CA LEU A 30 1.95 -1.38 -6.14
C LEU A 30 2.75 -2.19 -7.15
N LEU A 31 3.86 -1.63 -7.67
CA LEU A 31 4.74 -2.30 -8.63
C LEU A 31 3.99 -2.91 -9.82
N GLY A 32 2.97 -2.21 -10.31
CA GLY A 32 2.14 -2.64 -11.44
C GLY A 32 1.00 -3.60 -11.10
N GLU A 33 0.94 -4.12 -9.88
CA GLU A 33 -0.12 -5.00 -9.38
C GLU A 33 -1.24 -4.18 -8.76
N SER A 34 -2.49 -4.52 -9.07
CA SER A 34 -3.65 -4.04 -8.29
C SER A 34 -3.74 -4.82 -6.98
N ILE A 35 -3.82 -4.10 -5.87
CA ILE A 35 -3.93 -4.66 -4.52
C ILE A 35 -5.17 -4.11 -3.82
N VAL A 36 -5.70 -4.89 -2.90
CA VAL A 36 -6.80 -4.48 -2.02
C VAL A 36 -6.32 -4.51 -0.58
N VAL A 37 -6.65 -3.46 0.17
CA VAL A 37 -6.29 -3.26 1.57
C VAL A 37 -7.55 -3.18 2.41
N TRP A 38 -7.57 -3.80 3.58
CA TRP A 38 -8.67 -3.66 4.55
C TRP A 38 -8.16 -3.86 5.97
N ARG A 39 -9.05 -3.68 6.95
CA ARG A 39 -8.80 -3.98 8.36
C ARG A 39 -9.79 -5.02 8.86
N GLU A 40 -9.31 -5.92 9.70
CA GLU A 40 -10.17 -6.72 10.58
C GLU A 40 -10.77 -5.82 11.68
N GLU A 41 -11.79 -6.32 12.38
CA GLU A 41 -12.44 -5.62 13.49
C GLU A 41 -11.45 -5.29 14.62
N ASN A 42 -10.40 -6.10 14.81
CA ASN A 42 -9.34 -5.86 15.77
C ASN A 42 -8.37 -4.71 15.36
N GLY A 43 -8.55 -4.13 14.17
CA GLY A 43 -7.74 -3.05 13.62
C GLY A 43 -6.54 -3.50 12.79
N GLN A 44 -6.20 -4.80 12.75
CA GLN A 44 -5.07 -5.33 11.98
C GLN A 44 -5.29 -5.10 10.48
N PRO A 45 -4.36 -4.41 9.79
CA PRO A 45 -4.45 -4.24 8.34
C PRO A 45 -3.98 -5.48 7.59
N HIS A 46 -4.60 -5.72 6.44
CA HIS A 46 -4.25 -6.77 5.49
C HIS A 46 -4.21 -6.24 4.06
N ALA A 47 -3.41 -6.89 3.23
CA ALA A 47 -3.34 -6.62 1.81
C ALA A 47 -3.28 -7.93 1.01
N MET A 48 -3.99 -7.99 -0.11
CA MET A 48 -3.88 -9.08 -1.08
C MET A 48 -4.04 -8.56 -2.49
N ARG A 49 -3.80 -9.42 -3.48
CA ARG A 49 -4.06 -9.10 -4.89
C ARG A 49 -5.54 -8.77 -5.08
N ASP A 50 -5.82 -7.69 -5.81
CA ASP A 50 -7.20 -7.23 -6.07
C ASP A 50 -7.85 -8.02 -7.22
N LEU A 51 -7.97 -9.33 -7.06
CA LEU A 51 -8.46 -10.22 -8.11
C LEU A 51 -9.13 -11.48 -7.53
N CYS A 52 -10.45 -11.59 -7.70
CA CYS A 52 -11.18 -12.80 -7.39
C CYS A 52 -10.79 -13.93 -8.36
N ILE A 53 -10.23 -15.03 -7.86
CA ILE A 53 -9.82 -16.18 -8.67
C ILE A 53 -10.97 -16.94 -9.36
N HIS A 54 -12.22 -16.61 -9.06
CA HIS A 54 -13.36 -17.23 -9.73
C HIS A 54 -13.49 -16.73 -11.17
N ARG A 55 -13.62 -15.41 -11.36
CA ARG A 55 -13.89 -14.78 -12.68
C ARG A 55 -13.18 -13.43 -12.88
N GLY A 56 -12.20 -13.10 -12.04
CA GLY A 56 -11.35 -11.93 -12.21
C GLY A 56 -11.95 -10.59 -11.82
N THR A 57 -13.03 -10.58 -11.03
CA THR A 57 -13.59 -9.33 -10.46
C THR A 57 -12.65 -8.76 -9.41
N ALA A 58 -12.46 -7.43 -9.41
CA ALA A 58 -11.78 -6.73 -8.33
C ALA A 58 -12.51 -6.97 -7.00
N LEU A 59 -11.76 -7.39 -5.99
CA LEU A 59 -12.24 -7.62 -4.62
C LEU A 59 -12.48 -6.29 -3.89
N SER A 60 -11.77 -5.23 -4.26
CA SER A 60 -11.96 -3.86 -3.76
C SER A 60 -13.35 -3.29 -4.02
N LEU A 61 -14.06 -3.81 -5.03
CA LEU A 61 -15.46 -3.46 -5.31
C LEU A 61 -16.46 -4.19 -4.40
N GLY A 62 -15.97 -5.03 -3.48
CA GLY A 62 -16.75 -5.80 -2.53
C GLY A 62 -17.10 -5.06 -1.25
N HIS A 63 -17.34 -5.84 -0.20
CA HIS A 63 -17.58 -5.36 1.16
C HIS A 63 -17.02 -6.38 2.17
N LEU A 64 -16.92 -5.98 3.42
CA LEU A 64 -16.43 -6.83 4.51
C LEU A 64 -17.58 -7.52 5.23
N VAL A 65 -17.42 -8.81 5.54
CA VAL A 65 -18.29 -9.57 6.44
C VAL A 65 -17.43 -10.58 7.21
N ASP A 66 -17.50 -10.53 8.54
CA ASP A 66 -16.73 -11.42 9.43
C ASP A 66 -15.22 -11.41 9.09
N ASP A 67 -14.63 -10.21 9.01
CA ASP A 67 -13.22 -9.96 8.66
C ASP A 67 -12.78 -10.41 7.25
N CYS A 68 -13.70 -10.96 6.47
CA CYS A 68 -13.46 -11.44 5.11
C CYS A 68 -13.96 -10.45 4.05
N ILE A 69 -13.25 -10.38 2.93
CA ILE A 69 -13.74 -9.67 1.74
C ILE A 69 -14.74 -10.56 1.00
N VAL A 70 -15.94 -10.02 0.79
CA VAL A 70 -17.00 -10.62 -0.03
C VAL A 70 -16.89 -10.08 -1.46
N CYS A 71 -16.54 -10.95 -2.41
CA CYS A 71 -16.49 -10.60 -3.82
C CYS A 71 -17.88 -10.15 -4.32
N PRO A 72 -17.99 -8.99 -4.98
CA PRO A 72 -19.29 -8.42 -5.36
C PRO A 72 -20.00 -9.19 -6.47
N TYR A 73 -19.30 -10.10 -7.17
CA TYR A 73 -19.90 -10.81 -8.29
C TYR A 73 -20.74 -12.02 -7.84
N HIS A 74 -20.14 -12.93 -7.07
CA HIS A 74 -20.80 -14.18 -6.66
C HIS A 74 -20.75 -14.40 -5.14
N GLY A 75 -20.28 -13.42 -4.35
CA GLY A 75 -20.24 -13.51 -2.90
C GLY A 75 -19.22 -14.50 -2.34
N TRP A 76 -18.21 -14.91 -3.12
CA TRP A 76 -17.09 -15.70 -2.58
C TRP A 76 -16.37 -14.88 -1.52
N ARG A 77 -16.14 -15.48 -0.35
CA ARG A 77 -15.49 -14.78 0.78
C ARG A 77 -14.04 -15.20 0.91
N TYR A 78 -13.16 -14.23 1.08
CA TYR A 78 -11.72 -14.42 1.22
C TYR A 78 -11.25 -13.88 2.57
N ASP A 79 -10.50 -14.70 3.31
CA ASP A 79 -9.89 -14.31 4.58
C ASP A 79 -8.56 -13.54 4.38
N SER A 80 -7.95 -13.12 5.49
CA SER A 80 -6.67 -12.39 5.51
C SER A 80 -5.46 -13.18 4.98
N THR A 81 -5.57 -14.50 4.83
CA THR A 81 -4.56 -15.35 4.19
C THR A 81 -4.74 -15.47 2.67
N GLY A 82 -5.80 -14.84 2.14
CA GLY A 82 -6.24 -14.94 0.76
C GLY A 82 -7.02 -16.22 0.45
N ALA A 83 -7.33 -17.06 1.45
CA ALA A 83 -8.10 -18.28 1.23
C ALA A 83 -9.58 -17.97 1.04
N CYS A 84 -10.17 -18.59 0.01
CA CYS A 84 -11.62 -18.61 -0.11
C CYS A 84 -12.17 -19.51 1.00
N VAL A 85 -12.91 -18.91 1.93
CA VAL A 85 -13.50 -19.61 3.09
C VAL A 85 -14.97 -19.93 2.90
N LEU A 86 -15.63 -19.29 1.91
CA LEU A 86 -17.04 -19.54 1.63
C LEU A 86 -17.36 -19.36 0.14
N ILE A 87 -18.06 -20.34 -0.42
CA ILE A 87 -18.69 -20.28 -1.74
C ILE A 87 -20.21 -20.42 -1.53
N PRO A 88 -21.00 -19.33 -1.64
CA PRO A 88 -22.44 -19.38 -1.30
C PRO A 88 -23.27 -20.33 -2.17
N GLN A 89 -22.77 -20.68 -3.35
CA GLN A 89 -23.50 -21.50 -4.32
C GLN A 89 -23.32 -23.01 -4.11
N THR A 90 -22.58 -23.45 -3.09
CA THR A 90 -22.39 -24.87 -2.79
C THR A 90 -22.77 -25.17 -1.35
N THR A 91 -23.37 -26.34 -1.13
CA THR A 91 -23.57 -26.92 0.21
C THR A 91 -22.38 -27.77 0.65
N ASN A 92 -21.36 -27.90 -0.20
CA ASN A 92 -20.13 -28.60 0.16
C ASN A 92 -19.31 -27.72 1.11
N GLU A 93 -19.06 -28.24 2.31
CA GLU A 93 -18.25 -27.56 3.32
C GLU A 93 -16.77 -27.45 2.90
N ASN A 94 -16.32 -28.25 1.93
CA ASN A 94 -14.95 -28.24 1.45
C ASN A 94 -14.76 -27.27 0.28
N VAL A 95 -14.31 -26.05 0.58
CA VAL A 95 -13.81 -25.12 -0.44
C VAL A 95 -12.48 -25.66 -1.01
N PRO A 96 -12.27 -25.70 -2.34
CA PRO A 96 -11.02 -26.19 -2.91
C PRO A 96 -9.81 -25.39 -2.41
N SER A 97 -8.73 -26.06 -1.98
CA SER A 97 -7.52 -25.40 -1.48
C SER A 97 -6.82 -24.46 -2.49
N LYS A 98 -7.11 -24.65 -3.78
CA LYS A 98 -6.64 -23.80 -4.88
C LYS A 98 -7.44 -22.51 -5.05
N ALA A 99 -8.59 -22.38 -4.39
CA ALA A 99 -9.39 -21.15 -4.38
C ALA A 99 -8.73 -20.14 -3.43
N ARG A 100 -7.58 -19.60 -3.84
CA ARG A 100 -6.75 -18.70 -3.05
C ARG A 100 -6.25 -17.54 -3.90
N VAL A 101 -6.13 -16.38 -3.28
CA VAL A 101 -5.54 -15.16 -3.82
C VAL A 101 -4.18 -14.96 -3.15
N ASP A 102 -3.25 -14.31 -3.85
CA ASP A 102 -1.94 -13.98 -3.25
C ASP A 102 -2.12 -12.90 -2.19
N SER A 103 -1.83 -13.23 -0.93
CA SER A 103 -1.78 -12.29 0.19
C SER A 103 -0.38 -11.68 0.32
N TYR A 104 -0.29 -10.43 0.76
CA TYR A 104 0.97 -9.70 0.94
C TYR A 104 1.23 -9.38 2.41
N HIS A 105 2.48 -9.04 2.73
CA HIS A 105 2.80 -8.51 4.05
C HIS A 105 2.24 -7.11 4.17
N CYS A 106 1.55 -6.83 5.27
CA CYS A 106 0.93 -5.54 5.53
C CYS A 106 1.16 -5.14 6.99
N GLN A 107 1.49 -3.87 7.23
CA GLN A 107 1.56 -3.31 8.57
C GLN A 107 1.21 -1.83 8.55
N GLU A 108 0.68 -1.34 9.65
CA GLU A 108 0.44 0.07 9.90
C GLU A 108 1.56 0.64 10.76
N ARG A 109 2.11 1.79 10.35
CA ARG A 109 3.04 2.58 11.18
C ARG A 109 3.13 4.00 10.66
N TYR A 110 3.35 4.96 11.55
CA TYR A 110 3.53 6.38 11.21
C TYR A 110 2.34 7.00 10.45
N GLY A 111 1.11 6.55 10.76
CA GLY A 111 -0.09 7.01 10.05
C GLY A 111 -0.22 6.50 8.61
N LEU A 112 0.58 5.52 8.20
CA LEU A 112 0.62 4.96 6.85
C LEU A 112 0.39 3.45 6.86
N ILE A 113 -0.18 2.94 5.77
CA ILE A 113 -0.23 1.51 5.47
C ILE A 113 0.95 1.14 4.59
N TRP A 114 1.73 0.18 5.04
CA TRP A 114 2.90 -0.34 4.36
C TRP A 114 2.63 -1.74 3.84
N VAL A 115 3.03 -1.99 2.59
CA VAL A 115 2.91 -3.30 1.95
C VAL A 115 4.25 -3.75 1.38
N ALA A 116 4.60 -5.02 1.60
CA ALA A 116 5.67 -5.72 0.90
C ALA A 116 5.09 -6.96 0.19
N MET A 117 5.30 -7.04 -1.13
CA MET A 117 4.70 -8.10 -1.96
C MET A 117 5.39 -9.46 -1.78
N ALA A 118 6.60 -9.47 -1.25
CA ALA A 118 7.38 -10.65 -0.89
C ALA A 118 7.99 -10.47 0.51
N ASN A 119 8.71 -11.48 1.00
CA ASN A 119 9.31 -11.44 2.34
C ASN A 119 10.21 -10.20 2.49
N PRO A 120 9.88 -9.26 3.40
CA PRO A 120 10.63 -8.03 3.54
C PRO A 120 12.05 -8.30 4.05
N ILE A 121 13.06 -7.68 3.44
CA ILE A 121 14.48 -7.86 3.80
C ILE A 121 15.07 -6.65 4.54
N TYR A 122 14.33 -5.54 4.57
CA TYR A 122 14.68 -4.33 5.32
C TYR A 122 13.54 -3.96 6.27
N PRO A 123 13.84 -3.47 7.49
CA PRO A 123 12.82 -2.89 8.35
C PRO A 123 12.31 -1.57 7.77
N LEU A 124 11.18 -1.07 8.29
CA LEU A 124 10.82 0.33 8.05
C LEU A 124 11.89 1.27 8.62
N PRO A 125 12.12 2.45 7.99
CA PRO A 125 12.92 3.51 8.59
C PRO A 125 12.39 3.87 9.98
N SER A 126 13.30 4.17 10.91
CA SER A 126 12.93 4.69 12.23
C SER A 126 12.74 6.19 12.15
N VAL A 127 11.53 6.68 12.45
CA VAL A 127 11.22 8.12 12.51
C VAL A 127 10.47 8.40 13.82
N PRO A 128 11.17 8.51 14.95
CA PRO A 128 10.55 8.64 16.28
C PRO A 128 9.63 9.85 16.41
N GLU A 129 9.90 10.93 15.69
CA GLU A 129 9.09 12.15 15.68
C GLU A 129 7.66 11.90 15.18
N LEU A 130 7.42 10.87 14.36
CA LEU A 130 6.09 10.50 13.89
C LEU A 130 5.29 9.65 14.90
N GLU A 131 5.91 9.24 16.01
CA GLU A 131 5.30 8.47 17.09
C GLU A 131 5.36 9.23 18.43
N ASN A 132 5.73 10.52 18.39
CA ASN A 132 5.87 11.38 19.55
C ASN A 132 4.80 12.48 19.55
N ASP A 133 3.97 12.49 20.59
CA ASP A 133 2.88 13.46 20.78
C ASP A 133 3.36 14.92 20.99
N ASP A 134 4.66 15.14 21.22
CA ASP A 134 5.27 16.49 21.23
C ASP A 134 5.32 17.12 19.83
N TRP A 135 5.13 16.31 18.77
CA TRP A 135 5.15 16.76 17.38
C TRP A 135 3.75 16.72 16.77
N GLN A 136 3.48 17.69 15.91
CA GLN A 136 2.30 17.67 15.06
C GLN A 136 2.66 17.08 13.70
N VAL A 137 2.00 15.99 13.33
CA VAL A 137 2.11 15.39 12.00
C VAL A 137 1.17 16.11 11.04
N ILE A 138 1.70 16.54 9.89
CA ILE A 138 0.93 17.18 8.82
C ILE A 138 1.12 16.35 7.55
N HIS A 139 0.01 15.82 7.01
CA HIS A 139 0.01 15.13 5.73
C HIS A 139 0.06 16.15 4.59
N THR A 140 1.15 16.14 3.82
CA THR A 140 1.35 17.04 2.67
C THR A 140 1.33 16.23 1.38
N GLY A 141 0.27 15.46 1.14
CA GLY A 141 0.15 14.51 0.04
C GLY A 141 -1.11 13.64 0.17
N PRO A 142 -1.34 12.66 -0.73
CA PRO A 142 -0.37 12.16 -1.70
C PRO A 142 -0.34 13.02 -2.97
N TYR A 143 0.82 13.04 -3.65
CA TYR A 143 0.98 13.68 -4.97
C TYR A 143 1.33 12.64 -6.01
N GLU A 144 0.60 12.62 -7.12
CA GLU A 144 0.93 11.76 -8.26
C GLU A 144 1.89 12.48 -9.20
N TRP A 145 3.02 11.84 -9.50
CA TRP A 145 4.04 12.35 -10.42
C TRP A 145 4.20 11.35 -11.55
N ASP A 146 4.13 11.82 -12.80
CA ASP A 146 4.37 11.00 -13.99
C ASP A 146 5.88 10.78 -14.20
N CYS A 147 6.51 10.07 -13.27
CA CYS A 147 7.92 9.71 -13.31
C CYS A 147 8.22 8.47 -12.46
N ASP A 148 9.39 7.88 -12.69
CA ASP A 148 9.88 6.78 -11.84
C ASP A 148 10.13 7.26 -10.40
N ALA A 149 9.85 6.41 -9.41
CA ALA A 149 10.12 6.70 -8.01
C ALA A 149 11.62 7.00 -7.75
N SER A 150 12.54 6.39 -8.50
CA SER A 150 13.96 6.71 -8.40
C SER A 150 14.27 8.15 -8.79
N ARG A 151 13.55 8.72 -9.76
CA ARG A 151 13.69 10.13 -10.14
C ARG A 151 13.18 11.08 -9.06
N GLN A 152 12.14 10.68 -8.33
CA GLN A 152 11.67 11.45 -7.17
C GLN A 152 12.73 11.46 -6.06
N VAL A 153 13.34 10.30 -5.78
CA VAL A 153 14.42 10.20 -4.77
C VAL A 153 15.66 11.00 -5.20
N GLU A 154 16.10 10.88 -6.45
CA GLU A 154 17.19 11.70 -7.00
C GLU A 154 16.87 13.20 -6.88
N ASN A 155 15.67 13.63 -7.27
CA ASN A 155 15.25 15.02 -7.16
C ASN A 155 15.26 15.51 -5.70
N PHE A 156 14.73 14.73 -4.76
CA PHE A 156 14.67 15.13 -3.35
C PHE A 156 16.06 15.25 -2.70
N THR A 157 17.04 14.50 -3.19
CA THR A 157 18.39 14.41 -2.60
C THR A 157 19.44 15.26 -3.30
N ASP A 158 19.11 15.86 -4.44
CA ASP A 158 20.01 16.73 -5.19
C ASP A 158 19.89 18.19 -4.72
N PHE A 159 20.89 18.73 -4.03
CA PHE A 159 20.89 20.15 -3.64
C PHE A 159 21.17 21.10 -4.81
N GLY A 160 21.77 20.61 -5.89
CA GLY A 160 22.23 21.43 -7.02
C GLY A 160 21.11 22.15 -7.75
N HIS A 161 19.87 21.66 -7.67
CA HIS A 161 18.72 22.27 -8.31
C HIS A 161 18.08 23.42 -7.50
N PHE A 162 18.42 23.61 -6.22
CA PHE A 162 17.73 24.58 -5.35
C PHE A 162 17.77 26.04 -5.87
N PRO A 163 18.93 26.60 -6.28
CA PRO A 163 18.99 27.96 -6.82
C PRO A 163 18.18 28.15 -8.09
N TRP A 164 18.00 27.08 -8.88
CA TRP A 164 17.45 27.15 -10.23
C TRP A 164 15.95 26.86 -10.28
N VAL A 165 15.48 25.88 -9.51
CA VAL A 165 14.07 25.44 -9.48
C VAL A 165 13.30 26.11 -8.34
N HIS A 166 13.99 26.49 -7.26
CA HIS A 166 13.38 27.09 -6.06
C HIS A 166 13.98 28.47 -5.69
N PRO A 167 14.17 29.40 -6.65
CA PRO A 167 14.76 30.70 -6.37
C PRO A 167 13.92 31.51 -5.37
N GLY A 168 14.56 32.01 -4.31
CA GLY A 168 13.92 32.79 -3.25
C GLY A 168 13.12 31.96 -2.24
N LEU A 169 13.05 30.64 -2.40
CA LEU A 169 12.42 29.72 -1.45
C LEU A 169 13.46 28.85 -0.75
N LEU A 170 14.23 28.08 -1.53
CA LEU A 170 15.28 27.18 -1.01
C LEU A 170 16.69 27.57 -1.47
N GLY A 171 16.82 28.39 -2.53
CA GLY A 171 18.13 28.78 -3.07
C GLY A 171 18.20 30.21 -3.60
N ASP A 172 19.42 30.70 -3.77
CA ASP A 172 19.76 32.00 -4.37
C ASP A 172 20.62 31.77 -5.61
N VAL A 173 20.15 32.22 -6.78
CA VAL A 173 20.84 32.09 -8.08
C VAL A 173 22.25 32.69 -8.08
N ASN A 174 22.52 33.66 -7.20
CA ASN A 174 23.84 34.28 -7.07
C ASN A 174 24.79 33.50 -6.16
N ARG A 175 24.31 32.44 -5.49
CA ARG A 175 25.09 31.58 -4.59
C ARG A 175 24.80 30.10 -4.88
N PRO A 176 25.19 29.57 -6.06
CA PRO A 176 24.79 28.25 -6.51
C PRO A 176 25.65 27.09 -6.01
N GLU A 177 26.72 27.36 -5.26
CA GLU A 177 27.65 26.34 -4.78
C GLU A 177 26.98 25.42 -3.75
N VAL A 178 27.04 24.11 -3.99
CA VAL A 178 26.57 23.09 -3.07
C VAL A 178 27.67 22.82 -2.04
N PRO A 179 27.40 22.96 -0.73
CA PRO A 179 28.38 22.62 0.31
C PRO A 179 28.76 21.14 0.26
N ASP A 180 30.02 20.83 0.60
CA ASP A 180 30.53 19.47 0.76
C ASP A 180 29.81 18.69 1.89
#